data_AF-A0A3N5PRC5-F1
#
_entry.id   AF-A0A3N5PRC5-F1
#
_cell.length_a   1.000
_cell.length_b   1.000
_cell.length_c   1.000
_cell.angle_alpha   90.00
_cell.angle_beta   90.00
_cell.angle_gamma   90.00
#
_symmetry.space_group_name_H-M   'P 1'
#
loop_
_entity.id
_entity.type
_entity.pdbx_description
1 polymer ?
#
loop_
_entity_poly.entity_id
_entity_poly.type
_entity_poly.pdbx_seq_one_letter_code
_entity_poly.pdbx_strand_id
1 'polypeptide(L)'
;MSWVTIIWSMCAAACLTLAAIHLLVWQQGRDTWGHLFFSLSAVAGAAVAACELLILRADTVERYGAMLWWAQLPVWVLVVSVVWFVRLYLRAGRPWLAWAVVGTRTLTLALNLFATPNINFSAITGLRHFPFLGETIAIAEGTLNPWGNVGKLSSLLFFIFLVDAAVTVWRRGERNRALYLGGSTVLFIALAAIHAALVERGLVESPYLVSFAYLGIIMAMAYEASRDVLRAAQLGRELQASELQLRESEERMTLAAQAASLGIWVHDLERDEIWASDQWRALFGFTKTERVDFNSFLQRLHPEDRETVGVVLATSTPPEASY
;
A
#
# COMPACT_ATOMS: atom_id res chain seq x y z
N MET A 1 -12.95 -24.59 -25.74
CA MET A 1 -11.82 -23.81 -25.19
C MET A 1 -11.13 -24.65 -24.13
N SER A 2 -9.80 -24.61 -24.06
CA SER A 2 -9.08 -25.42 -23.08
C SER A 2 -9.07 -24.78 -21.70
N TRP A 3 -9.04 -25.64 -20.68
CA TRP A 3 -8.92 -25.22 -19.29
C TRP A 3 -7.63 -24.45 -19.03
N VAL A 4 -6.51 -24.83 -19.66
CA VAL A 4 -5.24 -24.10 -19.54
C VAL A 4 -5.38 -22.65 -20.03
N THR A 5 -6.01 -22.40 -21.19
CA THR A 5 -6.25 -21.03 -21.66
C THR A 5 -7.08 -20.24 -20.66
N ILE A 6 -8.18 -20.84 -20.21
CA ILE A 6 -9.16 -20.17 -19.37
C ILE A 6 -8.50 -19.77 -18.05
N ILE A 7 -7.81 -20.71 -17.39
CA ILE A 7 -7.22 -20.49 -16.07
C ILE A 7 -6.11 -19.43 -16.13
N TRP A 8 -5.18 -19.50 -17.10
CA TRP A 8 -4.11 -18.50 -17.22
C TRP A 8 -4.64 -17.13 -17.64
N SER A 9 -5.66 -17.09 -18.50
CA SER A 9 -6.32 -15.83 -18.89
C SER A 9 -7.06 -15.20 -17.71
N MET A 10 -7.73 -16.01 -16.87
CA MET A 10 -8.36 -15.54 -15.64
C MET A 10 -7.34 -14.98 -14.65
N CYS A 11 -6.19 -15.64 -14.49
CA CYS A 11 -5.09 -15.16 -13.65
C CYS A 11 -4.58 -13.79 -14.16
N ALA A 12 -4.30 -13.67 -15.46
CA ALA A 12 -3.88 -12.42 -16.06
C ALA A 12 -4.94 -11.31 -15.91
N ALA A 13 -6.22 -11.62 -16.13
CA ALA A 13 -7.32 -10.67 -15.98
C ALA A 13 -7.49 -10.19 -14.53
N ALA A 14 -7.37 -11.08 -13.54
CA ALA A 14 -7.41 -10.72 -12.12
C ALA A 14 -6.27 -9.76 -11.77
N CYS A 15 -5.04 -10.07 -12.20
CA CYS A 15 -3.88 -9.20 -12.03
C CYS A 15 -4.07 -7.82 -12.69
N LEU A 16 -4.57 -7.75 -13.93
CA LEU A 16 -4.84 -6.48 -14.62
C LEU A 16 -5.93 -5.65 -13.95
N THR A 17 -6.97 -6.32 -13.42
CA THR A 17 -8.05 -5.64 -12.69
C THR A 17 -7.51 -4.98 -11.43
N LEU A 18 -6.71 -5.69 -10.63
CA LEU A 18 -6.07 -5.15 -9.44
C LEU A 18 -5.06 -4.03 -9.78
N ALA A 19 -4.31 -4.20 -10.87
CA ALA A 19 -3.41 -3.16 -11.36
C ALA A 19 -4.15 -1.85 -11.68
N ALA A 20 -5.29 -1.93 -12.38
CA ALA A 20 -6.09 -0.76 -12.75
C ALA A 20 -6.65 -0.02 -11.53
N ILE A 21 -7.20 -0.75 -10.57
CA ILE A 21 -7.75 -0.18 -9.32
C ILE A 21 -6.66 0.59 -8.58
N HIS A 22 -5.49 -0.02 -8.35
CA HIS A 22 -4.41 0.62 -7.60
C HIS A 22 -3.70 1.74 -8.37
N LEU A 23 -3.70 1.68 -9.71
CA LEU A 23 -3.21 2.78 -10.53
C LEU A 23 -4.08 4.03 -10.36
N LEU A 24 -5.41 3.87 -10.35
CA LEU A 24 -6.35 4.98 -10.12
C LEU A 24 -6.17 5.59 -8.73
N VAL A 25 -6.00 4.76 -7.70
CA VAL A 25 -5.71 5.24 -6.33
C VAL A 25 -4.43 6.08 -6.31
N TRP A 26 -3.36 5.61 -6.95
CA TRP A 26 -2.12 6.36 -7.03
C TRP A 26 -2.25 7.67 -7.82
N GLN A 27 -3.01 7.68 -8.92
CA GLN A 27 -3.26 8.89 -9.70
C GLN A 27 -3.96 9.99 -8.89
N GLN A 28 -4.84 9.60 -7.96
CA GLN A 28 -5.55 10.53 -7.06
C GLN A 28 -4.67 10.99 -5.88
N GLY A 29 -3.73 10.16 -5.43
CA GLY A 29 -2.83 10.48 -4.30
C GLY A 29 -1.38 10.17 -4.62
N ARG A 30 -0.69 11.05 -5.35
CA ARG A 30 0.66 10.82 -5.89
C ARG A 30 1.75 10.55 -4.84
N ASP A 31 1.50 10.89 -3.58
CA ASP A 31 2.42 10.60 -2.47
C ASP A 31 2.40 9.12 -2.04
N THR A 32 1.44 8.32 -2.54
CA THR A 32 1.28 6.91 -2.19
C THR A 32 2.01 5.96 -3.15
N TRP A 33 3.33 6.14 -3.31
CA TRP A 33 4.19 5.35 -4.20
C TRP A 33 4.03 3.82 -4.06
N GLY A 34 3.62 3.33 -2.88
CA GLY A 34 3.26 1.91 -2.69
C GLY A 34 2.22 1.41 -3.68
N HIS A 35 1.15 2.17 -3.96
CA HIS A 35 0.11 1.74 -4.91
C HIS A 35 0.61 1.69 -6.36
N LEU A 36 1.57 2.55 -6.74
CA LEU A 36 2.21 2.46 -8.05
C LEU A 36 3.02 1.16 -8.19
N PHE A 37 3.86 0.85 -7.21
CA PHE A 37 4.65 -0.38 -7.24
C PHE A 37 3.78 -1.64 -7.15
N PHE A 38 2.66 -1.57 -6.43
CA PHE A 38 1.65 -2.63 -6.49
C PHE A 38 1.08 -2.80 -7.90
N SER A 39 0.68 -1.70 -8.55
CA SER A 39 0.11 -1.75 -9.91
C SER A 39 1.13 -2.33 -10.91
N LEU A 40 2.39 -1.89 -10.83
CA LEU A 40 3.49 -2.41 -11.65
C LEU A 40 3.72 -3.92 -11.43
N SER A 41 3.70 -4.40 -10.18
CA SER A 41 3.87 -5.83 -9.91
C SER A 41 2.69 -6.66 -10.45
N ALA A 42 1.47 -6.12 -10.38
CA ALA A 42 0.28 -6.78 -10.90
C ALA A 42 0.25 -6.83 -12.44
N VAL A 43 0.60 -5.75 -13.13
CA VAL A 43 0.79 -5.76 -14.60
C VAL A 43 1.87 -6.77 -15.00
N ALA A 44 2.99 -6.78 -14.27
CA ALA A 44 4.05 -7.74 -14.51
C ALA A 44 3.59 -9.18 -14.27
N GLY A 45 2.80 -9.45 -13.22
CA GLY A 45 2.18 -10.76 -12.97
C GLY A 45 1.28 -11.23 -14.11
N ALA A 46 0.49 -10.33 -14.70
CA ALA A 46 -0.32 -10.64 -15.87
C ALA A 46 0.56 -10.99 -17.10
N ALA A 47 1.65 -10.25 -17.30
CA ALA A 47 2.61 -10.54 -18.37
C ALA A 47 3.32 -11.89 -18.15
N VAL A 48 3.67 -12.24 -16.90
CA VAL A 48 4.21 -13.58 -16.55
C VAL A 48 3.21 -14.67 -16.90
N ALA A 49 1.92 -14.52 -16.52
CA ALA A 49 0.88 -15.48 -16.86
C ALA A 49 0.69 -15.63 -18.38
N ALA A 50 0.76 -14.54 -19.14
CA ALA A 50 0.71 -14.59 -20.60
C ALA A 50 1.93 -15.32 -21.18
N CYS A 51 3.14 -15.03 -20.70
CA CYS A 51 4.36 -15.73 -21.13
C CYS A 51 4.31 -17.22 -20.79
N GLU A 52 3.88 -17.61 -19.59
CA GLU A 52 3.69 -19.01 -19.23
C GLU A 52 2.74 -19.73 -20.19
N LEU A 53 1.59 -19.12 -20.49
CA LEU A 53 0.63 -19.71 -21.43
C LEU A 53 1.23 -19.90 -22.83
N LEU A 54 2.06 -18.95 -23.29
CA LEU A 54 2.76 -19.06 -24.57
C LEU A 54 3.88 -20.11 -24.56
N ILE A 55 4.56 -20.28 -23.43
CA ILE A 55 5.59 -21.33 -23.24
C ILE A 55 4.94 -22.72 -23.28
N LEU A 56 3.82 -22.90 -22.57
CA LEU A 56 3.10 -24.18 -22.50
C LEU A 56 2.59 -24.64 -23.86
N ARG A 57 2.34 -23.69 -24.77
CA ARG A 57 1.83 -23.90 -26.13
C ARG A 57 2.91 -23.80 -27.20
N ALA A 58 4.17 -23.78 -26.82
CA ALA A 58 5.24 -23.68 -27.80
C ALA A 58 5.41 -25.01 -28.52
N ASP A 59 5.22 -25.00 -29.83
CA ASP A 59 5.36 -26.20 -30.68
C ASP A 59 6.81 -26.47 -31.11
N THR A 60 7.69 -25.47 -30.97
CA THR A 60 9.10 -25.55 -31.39
C THR A 60 10.06 -25.12 -30.29
N VAL A 61 11.28 -25.68 -30.31
CA VAL A 61 12.35 -25.39 -29.35
C VAL A 61 12.73 -23.91 -29.38
N GLU A 62 12.78 -23.30 -30.57
CA GLU A 62 13.13 -21.89 -30.76
C GLU A 62 12.09 -20.99 -30.11
N ARG A 63 10.79 -21.28 -30.33
CA ARG A 63 9.69 -20.52 -29.76
C ARG A 63 9.66 -20.66 -28.23
N TYR A 64 9.87 -21.87 -27.73
CA TYR A 64 9.95 -22.12 -26.29
C TYR A 64 11.11 -21.35 -25.63
N GLY A 65 12.30 -21.44 -26.22
CA GLY A 65 13.50 -20.75 -25.75
C GLY A 65 13.36 -19.23 -25.78
N ALA A 66 12.79 -18.68 -26.86
CA ALA A 66 12.53 -17.25 -26.99
C ALA A 66 11.51 -16.75 -25.95
N MET A 67 10.45 -17.50 -25.70
CA MET A 67 9.45 -17.11 -24.69
C MET A 67 10.03 -17.17 -23.26
N LEU A 68 10.87 -18.17 -22.94
CA LEU A 68 11.61 -18.20 -21.68
C LEU A 68 12.54 -16.99 -21.53
N TRP A 69 13.18 -16.57 -22.63
CA TRP A 69 14.04 -15.40 -22.63
C TRP A 69 13.23 -14.12 -22.35
N TRP A 70 12.13 -13.91 -23.06
CA TRP A 70 11.26 -12.74 -22.90
C TRP A 70 10.58 -12.70 -21.52
N ALA A 71 10.25 -13.86 -20.94
CA ALA A 71 9.65 -13.97 -19.61
C ALA A 71 10.54 -13.40 -18.49
N GLN A 72 11.85 -13.28 -18.70
CA GLN A 72 12.76 -12.78 -17.67
C GLN A 72 12.52 -11.29 -17.33
N LEU A 73 12.09 -10.49 -18.31
CA LEU A 73 11.76 -9.06 -18.13
C LEU A 73 10.55 -8.85 -17.21
N PRO A 74 9.35 -9.41 -17.47
CA PRO A 74 8.22 -9.23 -16.58
C PRO A 74 8.49 -9.82 -15.19
N VAL A 75 9.21 -10.94 -15.06
CA VAL A 75 9.57 -11.45 -13.72
C VAL A 75 10.55 -10.49 -13.01
N TRP A 76 11.45 -9.81 -13.71
CA TRP A 76 12.29 -8.76 -13.11
C TRP A 76 11.44 -7.57 -12.62
N VAL A 77 10.55 -7.04 -13.45
CA VAL A 77 9.65 -5.93 -13.06
C VAL A 77 8.82 -6.34 -11.84
N LEU A 78 8.30 -7.57 -11.84
CA LEU A 78 7.51 -8.12 -10.75
C LEU A 78 8.29 -8.10 -9.43
N VAL A 79 9.47 -8.73 -9.39
CA VAL A 79 10.26 -8.86 -8.16
C VAL A 79 10.69 -7.50 -7.63
N VAL A 80 11.20 -6.62 -8.50
CA VAL A 80 11.63 -5.27 -8.11
C VAL A 80 10.45 -4.46 -7.55
N SER A 81 9.29 -4.56 -8.20
CA SER A 81 8.09 -3.85 -7.79
C SER A 81 7.56 -4.36 -6.45
N VAL A 82 7.57 -5.69 -6.20
CA VAL A 82 7.18 -6.25 -4.90
C VAL A 82 8.15 -5.83 -3.79
N VAL A 83 9.46 -5.84 -4.04
CA VAL A 83 10.46 -5.37 -3.06
C VAL A 83 10.19 -3.93 -2.65
N TRP A 84 9.96 -3.04 -3.62
CA TRP A 84 9.67 -1.64 -3.34
C TRP A 84 8.29 -1.41 -2.74
N PHE A 85 7.28 -2.18 -3.13
CA PHE A 85 5.99 -2.19 -2.45
C PHE A 85 6.17 -2.51 -0.97
N VAL A 86 6.84 -3.61 -0.63
CA VAL A 86 7.06 -4.03 0.76
C VAL A 86 7.83 -2.96 1.55
N ARG A 87 8.85 -2.35 0.92
CA ARG A 87 9.66 -1.31 1.57
C ARG A 87 8.93 0.00 1.78
N LEU A 88 8.14 0.46 0.80
CA LEU A 88 7.52 1.79 0.83
C LEU A 88 6.13 1.76 1.47
N TYR A 89 5.32 0.74 1.13
CA TYR A 89 3.97 0.59 1.64
C TYR A 89 3.96 0.05 3.08
N LEU A 90 4.65 -1.07 3.33
CA LEU A 90 4.65 -1.71 4.67
C LEU A 90 5.74 -1.17 5.58
N ARG A 91 6.64 -0.34 5.04
CA ARG A 91 7.83 0.16 5.75
C ARG A 91 8.64 -0.98 6.36
N ALA A 92 8.68 -2.15 5.71
CA ALA A 92 9.23 -3.39 6.26
C ALA A 92 10.35 -3.95 5.38
N GLY A 93 11.13 -4.88 5.94
CA GLY A 93 12.26 -5.52 5.28
C GLY A 93 13.55 -4.69 5.37
N ARG A 94 14.66 -5.35 5.67
CA ARG A 94 15.98 -4.69 5.78
C ARG A 94 16.45 -4.14 4.42
N PRO A 95 17.04 -2.94 4.38
CA PRO A 95 17.46 -2.30 3.13
C PRO A 95 18.54 -3.10 2.38
N TRP A 96 19.47 -3.73 3.11
CA TRP A 96 20.52 -4.53 2.47
C TRP A 96 19.96 -5.78 1.77
N LEU A 97 18.93 -6.42 2.34
CA LEU A 97 18.24 -7.55 1.71
C LEU A 97 17.51 -7.10 0.45
N ALA A 98 16.79 -5.97 0.51
CA ALA A 98 16.12 -5.40 -0.65
C ALA A 98 17.11 -5.15 -1.81
N TRP A 99 18.25 -4.51 -1.53
CA TRP A 99 19.28 -4.28 -2.54
C TRP A 99 19.95 -5.57 -3.03
N ALA A 100 20.16 -6.57 -2.17
CA ALA A 100 20.67 -7.87 -2.57
C ALA A 100 19.72 -8.59 -3.54
N VAL A 101 18.41 -8.55 -3.27
CA VAL A 101 17.39 -9.10 -4.16
C VAL A 101 17.37 -8.37 -5.49
N VAL A 102 17.25 -7.04 -5.47
CA VAL A 102 17.20 -6.22 -6.69
C VAL A 102 18.49 -6.38 -7.51
N GLY A 103 19.65 -6.36 -6.86
CA GLY A 103 20.95 -6.52 -7.50
C GLY A 103 21.12 -7.90 -8.15
N THR A 104 20.85 -8.98 -7.42
CA THR A 104 20.94 -10.36 -7.98
C THR A 104 19.89 -10.60 -9.07
N ARG A 105 18.69 -10.03 -8.94
CA ARG A 105 17.65 -10.15 -9.97
C ARG A 105 18.03 -9.39 -11.24
N THR A 106 18.62 -8.21 -11.09
CA THR A 106 19.13 -7.41 -12.21
C THR A 106 20.31 -8.09 -12.87
N LEU A 107 21.22 -8.69 -12.09
CA LEU A 107 22.30 -9.53 -12.62
C LEU A 107 21.74 -10.72 -13.41
N THR A 108 20.68 -11.38 -12.92
CA THR A 108 20.02 -12.47 -13.63
C THR A 108 19.47 -11.99 -14.99
N LEU A 109 18.82 -10.82 -15.05
CA LEU A 109 18.35 -10.23 -16.31
C LEU A 109 19.51 -9.88 -17.25
N ALA A 110 20.59 -9.28 -16.73
CA ALA A 110 21.77 -8.93 -17.52
C ALA A 110 22.47 -10.16 -18.11
N LEU A 111 22.69 -11.21 -17.30
CA LEU A 111 23.25 -12.48 -17.78
C LEU A 111 22.35 -13.14 -18.83
N ASN A 112 21.02 -13.03 -18.69
CA ASN A 112 20.09 -13.54 -19.68
C ASN A 112 20.22 -12.86 -21.05
N LEU A 113 20.61 -11.57 -21.11
CA LEU A 113 20.86 -10.88 -22.39
C LEU A 113 22.01 -11.51 -23.20
N PHE A 114 22.98 -12.11 -22.52
CA PHE A 114 24.14 -12.76 -23.16
C PHE A 114 23.98 -14.28 -23.29
N ALA A 115 22.94 -14.87 -22.68
CA ALA A 115 22.72 -16.31 -22.67
C ALA A 115 21.80 -16.73 -23.83
N THR A 116 22.31 -17.57 -24.73
CA THR A 116 21.53 -18.21 -25.79
C THR A 116 21.40 -19.72 -25.51
N PRO A 117 20.20 -20.31 -25.50
CA PRO A 117 18.89 -19.69 -25.76
C PRO A 117 18.35 -18.83 -24.60
N ASN A 118 18.73 -19.11 -23.34
CA ASN A 118 18.37 -18.30 -22.17
C ASN A 118 19.26 -18.65 -20.97
N ILE A 119 19.07 -17.96 -19.85
CA ILE A 119 19.87 -18.19 -18.63
C ILE A 119 19.67 -19.56 -17.98
N ASN A 120 18.57 -20.26 -18.26
CA ASN A 120 18.26 -21.55 -17.62
C ASN A 120 18.81 -22.73 -18.41
N PHE A 121 18.83 -22.64 -19.75
CA PHE A 121 19.29 -23.72 -20.64
C PHE A 121 20.46 -23.26 -21.51
N SER A 122 21.51 -24.08 -21.55
CA SER A 122 22.65 -23.88 -22.46
C SER A 122 22.37 -24.45 -23.85
N ALA A 123 21.60 -25.54 -23.91
CA ALA A 123 20.99 -26.06 -25.12
C ALA A 123 19.66 -26.71 -24.75
N ILE A 124 18.63 -26.53 -25.59
CA ILE A 124 17.36 -27.24 -25.49
C ILE A 124 17.40 -28.33 -26.57
N THR A 125 17.46 -29.59 -26.15
CA THR A 125 17.62 -30.75 -27.03
C THR A 125 16.30 -31.24 -27.62
N GLY A 126 15.17 -30.92 -26.99
CA GLY A 126 13.85 -31.28 -27.47
C GLY A 126 12.73 -30.75 -26.59
N LEU A 127 11.49 -30.96 -27.03
CA LEU A 127 10.29 -30.67 -26.27
C LEU A 127 9.55 -31.97 -25.97
N ARG A 128 9.43 -32.30 -24.68
CA ARG A 128 8.55 -33.38 -24.22
C ARG A 128 7.14 -32.84 -24.08
N HIS A 129 6.21 -33.53 -24.72
CA HIS A 129 4.79 -33.18 -24.73
C HIS A 129 4.01 -34.17 -23.88
N PHE A 130 3.15 -33.68 -22.98
CA PHE A 130 2.32 -34.53 -22.13
C PHE A 130 0.93 -33.93 -21.91
N PRO A 131 -0.10 -34.77 -21.65
CA PRO A 131 -1.45 -34.29 -21.44
C PRO A 131 -1.60 -33.65 -20.05
N PHE A 132 -2.10 -32.42 -20.02
CA PHE A 132 -2.40 -31.66 -18.81
C PHE A 132 -3.70 -30.86 -18.98
N LEU A 133 -4.66 -31.05 -18.07
CA LEU A 133 -5.96 -30.36 -18.09
C LEU A 133 -6.70 -30.38 -19.44
N GLY A 134 -6.59 -31.48 -20.18
CA GLY A 134 -7.24 -31.67 -21.49
C GLY A 134 -6.53 -31.01 -22.67
N GLU A 135 -5.31 -30.50 -22.49
CA GLU A 135 -4.42 -30.05 -23.56
C GLU A 135 -3.07 -30.76 -23.51
N THR A 136 -2.35 -30.78 -24.63
CA THR A 136 -0.95 -31.21 -24.65
C THR A 136 -0.06 -30.00 -24.43
N ILE A 137 0.80 -30.06 -23.42
CA ILE A 137 1.72 -28.95 -23.09
C ILE A 137 3.18 -29.36 -23.29
N ALA A 138 4.02 -28.39 -23.62
CA ALA A 138 5.44 -28.58 -23.87
C ALA A 138 6.30 -28.34 -22.61
N ILE A 139 7.27 -29.22 -22.38
CA ILE A 139 8.38 -29.05 -21.43
C ILE A 139 9.70 -29.18 -22.19
N ALA A 140 10.62 -28.24 -21.97
CA ALA A 140 11.97 -28.36 -22.51
C ALA A 140 12.76 -29.48 -21.85
N GLU A 141 13.39 -30.30 -22.69
CA GLU A 141 14.50 -31.16 -22.32
C GLU A 141 15.78 -30.53 -22.84
N GLY A 142 16.82 -30.52 -22.02
CA GLY A 142 18.06 -29.86 -22.39
C GLY A 142 19.08 -29.82 -21.27
N THR A 143 20.25 -29.27 -21.58
CA THR A 143 21.35 -29.09 -20.64
C THR A 143 21.19 -27.76 -19.90
N LEU A 144 21.12 -27.83 -18.57
CA LEU A 144 21.00 -26.66 -17.72
C LEU A 144 22.25 -25.76 -17.84
N ASN A 145 22.02 -24.45 -17.91
CA ASN A 145 23.09 -23.45 -17.90
C ASN A 145 23.50 -23.17 -16.44
N PRO A 146 24.81 -23.21 -16.09
CA PRO A 146 25.28 -22.87 -14.74
C PRO A 146 24.86 -21.49 -14.26
N TRP A 147 24.67 -20.52 -15.16
CA TRP A 147 24.18 -19.17 -14.82
C TRP A 147 22.76 -19.18 -14.25
N GLY A 148 21.97 -20.23 -14.52
CA GLY A 148 20.65 -20.43 -13.93
C GLY A 148 20.66 -20.46 -12.39
N ASN A 149 21.79 -20.85 -11.78
CA ASN A 149 21.96 -20.82 -10.32
C ASN A 149 21.88 -19.40 -9.74
N VAL A 150 22.23 -18.36 -10.51
CA VAL A 150 22.08 -16.96 -10.09
C VAL A 150 20.59 -16.62 -9.93
N GLY A 151 19.75 -17.12 -10.84
CA GLY A 151 18.30 -16.99 -10.74
C GLY A 151 17.72 -17.69 -9.50
N LYS A 152 18.19 -18.91 -9.20
CA LYS A 152 17.80 -19.66 -8.00
C LYS A 152 18.19 -18.92 -6.72
N LEU A 153 19.41 -18.38 -6.66
CA LEU A 153 19.88 -17.56 -5.53
C LEU A 153 19.02 -16.30 -5.36
N SER A 154 18.68 -15.62 -6.45
CA SER A 154 17.82 -14.44 -6.42
C SER A 154 16.42 -14.75 -5.86
N SER A 155 15.82 -15.87 -6.28
CA SER A 155 14.53 -16.33 -5.73
C SER A 155 14.62 -16.67 -4.24
N LEU A 156 15.73 -17.30 -3.80
CA LEU A 156 15.95 -17.60 -2.37
C LEU A 156 16.09 -16.32 -1.54
N LEU A 157 16.88 -15.35 -2.02
CA LEU A 157 17.02 -14.04 -1.36
C LEU A 157 15.68 -13.31 -1.29
N PHE A 158 14.87 -13.39 -2.35
CA PHE A 158 13.54 -12.78 -2.37
C PHE A 158 12.61 -13.40 -1.33
N PHE A 159 12.63 -14.73 -1.19
CA PHE A 159 11.90 -15.41 -0.12
C PHE A 159 12.37 -14.96 1.26
N ILE A 160 13.68 -14.94 1.51
CA ILE A 160 14.27 -14.49 2.78
C ILE A 160 13.85 -13.04 3.09
N PHE A 161 13.87 -12.15 2.10
CA PHE A 161 13.43 -10.78 2.25
C PHE A 161 11.96 -10.68 2.66
N LEU A 162 11.07 -11.46 2.05
CA LEU A 162 9.65 -11.46 2.38
C LEU A 162 9.38 -12.03 3.77
N VAL A 163 10.11 -13.07 4.19
CA VAL A 163 10.08 -13.59 5.55
C VAL A 163 10.58 -12.53 6.55
N ASP A 164 11.70 -11.85 6.27
CA ASP A 164 12.22 -10.77 7.12
C ASP A 164 11.23 -9.61 7.23
N ALA A 165 10.58 -9.23 6.14
CA ALA A 165 9.53 -8.22 6.14
C ALA A 165 8.32 -8.66 6.99
N ALA A 166 7.85 -9.90 6.83
CA ALA A 166 6.76 -10.47 7.63
C ALA A 166 7.08 -10.45 9.13
N VAL A 167 8.28 -10.90 9.50
CA VAL A 167 8.76 -10.90 10.89
C VAL A 167 8.89 -9.48 11.42
N THR A 168 9.34 -8.53 10.59
CA THR A 168 9.44 -7.11 10.97
C THR A 168 8.06 -6.53 11.29
N VAL A 169 7.04 -6.78 10.45
CA VAL A 169 5.65 -6.33 10.71
C VAL A 169 5.09 -6.99 11.97
N TRP A 170 5.36 -8.29 12.19
CA TRP A 170 4.92 -9.00 13.39
C TRP A 170 5.49 -8.38 14.67
N ARG A 171 6.79 -8.06 14.67
CA ARG A 171 7.49 -7.45 15.82
C ARG A 171 7.00 -6.04 16.15
N ARG A 172 6.39 -5.33 15.21
CA ARG A 172 5.78 -4.01 15.44
C ARG A 172 4.42 -4.05 16.14
N GLY A 173 3.88 -5.24 16.38
CA GLY A 173 2.56 -5.42 17.03
C GLY A 173 1.39 -5.48 16.05
N GLU A 174 1.63 -5.32 14.74
CA GLU A 174 0.61 -5.40 13.69
C GLU A 174 0.31 -6.87 13.31
N ARG A 175 -0.06 -7.70 14.30
CA ARG A 175 -0.20 -9.17 14.13
C ARG A 175 -1.16 -9.57 13.01
N ASN A 176 -2.29 -8.88 12.87
CA ASN A 176 -3.26 -9.16 11.80
C ASN A 176 -2.63 -8.92 10.41
N ARG A 177 -1.93 -7.79 10.24
CA ARG A 177 -1.24 -7.48 8.98
C ARG A 177 -0.13 -8.48 8.70
N ALA A 178 0.65 -8.84 9.71
CA ALA A 178 1.71 -9.84 9.58
C ALA A 178 1.18 -11.25 9.25
N LEU A 179 0.04 -11.66 9.79
CA LEU A 179 -0.61 -12.94 9.45
C LEU A 179 -1.12 -12.97 8.02
N TYR A 180 -1.90 -11.96 7.62
CA TYR A 180 -2.48 -11.94 6.29
C TYR A 180 -1.45 -11.72 5.20
N LEU A 181 -0.47 -10.84 5.42
CA LEU A 181 0.51 -10.49 4.41
C LEU A 181 1.75 -11.35 4.47
N GLY A 182 2.30 -11.54 5.67
CA GLY A 182 3.49 -12.36 5.88
C GLY A 182 3.18 -13.85 5.77
N GLY A 183 2.11 -14.31 6.42
CA GLY A 183 1.73 -15.73 6.40
C GLY A 183 1.34 -16.21 5.00
N SER A 184 0.47 -15.49 4.29
CA SER A 184 0.06 -15.89 2.94
C SER A 184 1.20 -15.80 1.92
N THR A 185 2.02 -14.74 1.97
CA THR A 185 3.13 -14.56 1.03
C THR A 185 4.18 -15.66 1.22
N VAL A 186 4.54 -15.96 2.47
CA VAL A 186 5.46 -17.05 2.80
C VAL A 186 4.87 -18.38 2.38
N LEU A 187 3.58 -18.61 2.61
CA LEU A 187 2.87 -19.84 2.22
C LEU A 187 2.91 -20.05 0.70
N PHE A 188 2.52 -19.06 -0.11
CA PHE A 188 2.49 -19.18 -1.56
C PHE A 188 3.87 -19.36 -2.17
N ILE A 189 4.91 -18.71 -1.63
CA ILE A 189 6.28 -18.91 -2.11
C ILE A 189 6.83 -20.26 -1.69
N ALA A 190 6.59 -20.69 -0.44
CA ALA A 190 6.98 -22.01 0.01
C ALA A 190 6.32 -23.10 -0.85
N LEU A 191 5.02 -22.95 -1.14
CA LEU A 191 4.29 -23.86 -2.02
C LEU A 191 4.89 -23.86 -3.44
N ALA A 192 5.22 -22.69 -4.00
CA ALA A 192 5.86 -22.60 -5.31
C ALA A 192 7.25 -23.27 -5.33
N ALA A 193 8.04 -23.07 -4.28
CA ALA A 193 9.38 -23.67 -4.15
C ALA A 193 9.30 -25.19 -3.99
N ILE A 194 8.36 -25.68 -3.17
CA ILE A 194 8.10 -27.12 -3.01
C ILE A 194 7.63 -27.72 -4.34
N HIS A 195 6.69 -27.07 -5.03
CA HIS A 195 6.21 -27.49 -6.35
C HIS A 195 7.35 -27.59 -7.36
N ALA A 196 8.17 -26.53 -7.46
CA ALA A 196 9.33 -26.53 -8.34
C ALA A 196 10.31 -27.67 -8.01
N ALA A 197 10.58 -27.92 -6.73
CA ALA A 197 11.46 -29.00 -6.30
C ALA A 197 10.88 -30.40 -6.60
N LEU A 198 9.55 -30.58 -6.52
CA LEU A 198 8.87 -31.84 -6.89
C LEU A 198 8.94 -32.09 -8.40
N VAL A 199 8.76 -31.05 -9.20
CA VAL A 199 8.90 -31.11 -10.67
C VAL A 199 10.34 -31.42 -11.07
N GLU A 200 11.33 -30.75 -10.46
CA GLU A 200 12.76 -31.00 -10.73
C GLU A 200 13.19 -32.44 -10.39
N ARG A 201 12.59 -33.04 -9.36
CA ARG A 201 12.84 -34.44 -8.97
C ARG A 201 12.08 -35.47 -9.82
N GLY A 202 11.26 -35.02 -10.78
CA GLY A 202 10.43 -35.89 -11.61
C GLY A 202 9.30 -36.59 -10.85
N LEU A 203 8.95 -36.13 -9.64
CA LEU A 203 7.88 -36.73 -8.83
C LEU A 203 6.49 -36.25 -9.27
N VAL A 204 6.41 -35.08 -9.90
CA VAL A 204 5.16 -34.48 -10.41
C VAL A 204 5.38 -34.02 -11.84
N GLU A 205 4.61 -34.57 -12.76
CA GLU A 205 4.55 -34.11 -14.15
C GLU A 205 3.55 -32.96 -14.26
N SER A 206 4.04 -31.75 -14.03
CA SER A 206 3.24 -30.54 -14.12
C SER A 206 4.11 -29.36 -14.56
N PRO A 207 3.50 -28.34 -15.20
CA PRO A 207 4.25 -27.14 -15.53
C PRO A 207 4.63 -26.35 -14.29
N TYR A 208 5.61 -25.45 -14.42
CA TYR A 208 5.93 -24.49 -13.38
C TYR A 208 4.75 -23.52 -13.21
N LEU A 209 4.07 -23.58 -12.07
CA LEU A 209 2.87 -22.80 -11.74
C LEU A 209 3.22 -21.46 -11.06
N VAL A 210 4.16 -20.71 -11.63
CA VAL A 210 4.75 -19.53 -10.97
C VAL A 210 3.70 -18.40 -10.86
N SER A 211 2.89 -18.16 -11.90
CA SER A 211 1.82 -17.16 -11.87
C SER A 211 0.80 -17.37 -10.76
N PHE A 212 0.48 -18.62 -10.41
CA PHE A 212 -0.54 -18.93 -9.41
C PHE A 212 -0.09 -18.59 -8.00
N ALA A 213 1.16 -18.92 -7.68
CA ALA A 213 1.76 -18.51 -6.42
C ALA A 213 1.79 -16.99 -6.31
N TYR A 214 2.17 -16.30 -7.40
CA TYR A 214 2.15 -14.84 -7.44
C TYR A 214 0.76 -14.23 -7.30
N LEU A 215 -0.26 -14.81 -7.93
CA LEU A 215 -1.64 -14.35 -7.78
C LEU A 215 -2.07 -14.38 -6.31
N GLY A 216 -1.69 -15.42 -5.57
CA GLY A 216 -1.94 -15.51 -4.13
C GLY A 216 -1.28 -14.36 -3.34
N ILE A 217 -0.02 -14.04 -3.66
CA ILE A 217 0.71 -12.91 -3.06
C ILE A 217 0.04 -11.58 -3.40
N ILE A 218 -0.29 -11.36 -4.68
CA ILE A 218 -0.96 -10.14 -5.15
C ILE A 218 -2.32 -9.98 -4.47
N MET A 219 -3.10 -11.06 -4.33
CA MET A 219 -4.39 -11.02 -3.64
C MET A 219 -4.25 -10.63 -2.17
N ALA A 220 -3.26 -11.17 -1.47
CA ALA A 220 -3.00 -10.81 -0.08
C ALA A 220 -2.58 -9.34 0.07
N MET A 221 -1.70 -8.88 -0.82
CA MET A 221 -1.27 -7.48 -0.89
C MET A 221 -2.44 -6.54 -1.24
N ALA A 222 -3.29 -6.92 -2.20
CA ALA A 222 -4.46 -6.16 -2.63
C ALA A 222 -5.49 -6.00 -1.52
N TYR A 223 -5.73 -7.06 -0.76
CA TYR A 223 -6.65 -7.03 0.38
C TYR A 223 -6.19 -6.01 1.42
N GLU A 224 -4.91 -6.01 1.77
CA GLU A 224 -4.36 -5.05 2.73
C GLU A 224 -4.43 -3.62 2.20
N ALA A 225 -4.02 -3.42 0.95
CA ALA A 225 -4.03 -2.12 0.31
C ALA A 225 -5.46 -1.55 0.17
N SER A 226 -6.44 -2.40 -0.17
CA SER A 226 -7.84 -1.99 -0.28
C SER A 226 -8.45 -1.67 1.09
N ARG A 227 -8.08 -2.42 2.14
CA ARG A 227 -8.57 -2.19 3.50
C ARG A 227 -8.16 -0.82 4.04
N ASP A 228 -6.92 -0.41 3.79
CA ASP A 228 -6.44 0.90 4.21
C ASP A 228 -7.11 2.04 3.44
N VAL A 229 -7.33 1.88 2.13
CA VAL A 229 -8.08 2.85 1.31
C VAL A 229 -9.51 3.02 1.82
N LEU A 230 -10.19 1.91 2.13
CA LEU A 230 -11.56 1.95 2.67
C LEU A 230 -11.63 2.64 4.04
N ARG A 231 -10.66 2.38 4.92
CA ARG A 231 -10.55 3.07 6.22
C ARG A 231 -10.33 4.56 6.06
N ALA A 232 -9.42 4.96 5.17
CA ALA A 232 -9.17 6.38 4.89
C ALA A 232 -10.42 7.08 4.35
N ALA A 233 -11.14 6.44 3.42
CA ALA A 233 -12.40 6.96 2.90
C ALA A 233 -13.51 7.07 3.97
N GLN A 234 -13.54 6.14 4.92
CA GLN A 234 -14.51 6.15 6.02
C GLN A 234 -14.20 7.28 7.01
N LEU A 235 -12.93 7.43 7.42
CA LEU A 235 -12.48 8.54 8.26
C LEU A 235 -12.71 9.89 7.59
N GLY A 236 -12.49 10.00 6.27
CA GLY A 236 -12.77 11.22 5.52
C GLY A 236 -14.26 11.60 5.53
N ARG A 237 -15.15 10.60 5.42
CA ARG A 237 -16.60 10.82 5.53
C ARG A 237 -17.03 11.21 6.95
N GLU A 238 -16.47 10.57 7.96
CA GLU A 238 -16.74 10.90 9.38
C GLU A 238 -16.27 12.33 9.71
N LEU A 239 -15.09 12.73 9.23
CA LEU A 239 -14.58 14.09 9.39
C LEU A 239 -15.52 15.12 8.73
N GLN A 240 -15.91 14.89 7.48
CA GLN A 240 -16.84 15.78 6.76
C GLN A 240 -18.21 15.88 7.47
N ALA A 241 -18.73 14.76 7.98
CA ALA A 241 -19.98 14.76 8.73
C ALA A 241 -19.84 15.54 10.07
N SER A 242 -18.72 15.37 10.78
CA SER A 242 -18.44 16.10 12.01
C SER A 242 -18.28 17.60 11.76
N GLU A 243 -17.60 18.01 10.69
CA GLU A 243 -17.46 19.42 10.30
C GLU A 243 -18.81 20.05 9.96
N LEU A 244 -19.68 19.32 9.25
CA LEU A 244 -21.03 19.80 8.93
C LEU A 244 -21.88 19.96 10.20
N GLN A 245 -21.86 18.97 11.10
CA GLN A 245 -22.57 19.03 12.37
C GLN A 245 -22.09 20.19 13.25
N LEU A 246 -20.77 20.42 13.29
CA LEU A 246 -20.19 21.54 14.02
C LEU A 246 -20.69 22.88 13.45
N ARG A 247 -20.62 23.06 12.13
CA ARG A 247 -21.13 24.27 11.46
C ARG A 247 -22.60 24.51 11.72
N GLU A 248 -23.45 23.48 11.62
CA GLU A 248 -24.88 23.61 11.94
C GLU A 248 -25.12 23.99 13.40
N SER A 249 -24.33 23.43 14.33
CA SER A 249 -24.42 23.77 15.75
C SER A 249 -23.99 25.21 16.01
N GLU A 250 -22.90 25.68 15.39
CA GLU A 250 -22.41 27.05 15.49
C GLU A 250 -23.43 28.05 14.91
N GLU A 251 -24.02 27.75 13.76
CA GLU A 251 -25.08 28.58 13.16
C GLU A 251 -26.31 28.64 14.07
N ARG A 252 -26.78 27.52 14.60
CA ARG A 252 -27.92 27.48 15.54
C ARG A 252 -27.61 28.25 16.82
N MET A 253 -26.41 28.11 17.39
CA MET A 253 -26.00 28.84 18.58
C MET A 253 -25.96 30.34 18.31
N THR A 254 -25.40 30.74 17.16
CA THR A 254 -25.33 32.14 16.74
C THR A 254 -26.73 32.73 16.57
N LEU A 255 -27.63 32.01 15.90
CA LEU A 255 -29.03 32.44 15.72
C LEU A 255 -29.79 32.53 17.04
N ALA A 256 -29.63 31.56 17.94
CA ALA A 256 -30.27 31.57 19.25
C ALA A 256 -29.76 32.74 20.11
N ALA A 257 -28.44 32.97 20.13
CA ALA A 257 -27.85 34.12 20.81
C ALA A 257 -28.38 35.44 20.24
N GLN A 258 -28.46 35.55 18.90
CA GLN A 258 -29.00 36.72 18.22
C GLN A 258 -30.45 36.99 18.59
N ALA A 259 -31.32 35.97 18.53
CA ALA A 259 -32.74 36.08 18.83
C ALA A 259 -33.01 36.42 20.31
N ALA A 260 -32.20 35.88 21.23
CA ALA A 260 -32.28 36.18 22.65
C ALA A 260 -31.57 37.50 23.05
N SER A 261 -30.94 38.19 22.10
CA SER A 261 -30.11 39.38 22.36
C SER A 261 -29.01 39.12 23.41
N LEU A 262 -28.44 37.92 23.39
CA LEU A 262 -27.41 37.49 24.34
C LEU A 262 -26.01 37.91 23.86
N GLY A 263 -25.30 38.62 24.73
CA GLY A 263 -23.87 38.86 24.56
C GLY A 263 -23.05 37.67 25.07
N ILE A 264 -22.32 36.99 24.18
CA ILE A 264 -21.39 35.90 24.55
C ILE A 264 -19.97 36.48 24.55
N TRP A 265 -19.19 36.14 25.56
CA TRP A 265 -17.78 36.51 25.66
C TRP A 265 -16.96 35.37 26.25
N VAL A 266 -15.70 35.30 25.86
CA VAL A 266 -14.70 34.33 26.32
C VAL A 266 -13.41 35.11 26.56
N HIS A 267 -12.86 35.02 27.77
CA HIS A 267 -11.58 35.63 28.12
C HIS A 267 -10.47 34.56 28.07
N ASP A 268 -9.50 34.76 27.19
CA ASP A 268 -8.24 34.02 27.16
C ASP A 268 -7.29 34.69 28.16
N LEU A 269 -7.07 34.03 29.31
CA LEU A 269 -6.25 34.54 30.40
C LEU A 269 -4.75 34.58 30.06
N GLU A 270 -4.27 33.72 29.15
CA GLU A 270 -2.85 33.70 28.76
C GLU A 270 -2.51 34.87 27.83
N ARG A 271 -3.42 35.18 26.91
CA ARG A 271 -3.24 36.26 25.92
C ARG A 271 -3.80 37.61 26.39
N ASP A 272 -4.45 37.62 27.55
CA ASP A 272 -5.28 38.70 28.09
C ASP A 272 -6.22 39.29 27.03
N GLU A 273 -6.97 38.42 26.36
CA GLU A 273 -7.83 38.80 25.24
C GLU A 273 -9.25 38.28 25.40
N ILE A 274 -10.23 39.16 25.21
CA ILE A 274 -11.64 38.83 25.27
C ILE A 274 -12.18 38.72 23.85
N TRP A 275 -12.51 37.49 23.45
CA TRP A 275 -13.39 37.28 22.30
C TRP A 275 -14.82 37.57 22.74
N ALA A 276 -15.56 38.36 21.97
CA ALA A 276 -16.93 38.70 22.29
C ALA A 276 -17.79 38.79 21.02
N SER A 277 -19.04 38.36 21.12
CA SER A 277 -20.02 38.44 20.04
C SER A 277 -20.34 39.90 19.68
N ASP A 278 -20.81 40.12 18.45
CA ASP A 278 -21.18 41.45 17.95
C ASP A 278 -22.20 42.16 18.86
N GLN A 279 -23.12 41.41 19.48
CA GLN A 279 -24.10 41.96 20.42
C GLN A 279 -23.49 42.40 21.74
N TRP A 280 -22.57 41.60 22.30
CA TRP A 280 -21.84 41.99 23.51
C TRP A 280 -21.01 43.25 23.23
N ARG A 281 -20.31 43.28 22.09
CA ARG A 281 -19.52 44.44 21.67
C ARG A 281 -20.38 45.68 21.53
N ALA A 282 -21.54 45.57 20.88
CA ALA A 282 -22.48 46.69 20.76
C ALA A 282 -22.99 47.17 22.13
N LEU A 283 -23.28 46.26 23.07
CA LEU A 283 -23.74 46.59 24.42
C LEU A 283 -22.72 47.44 25.20
N PHE A 284 -21.42 47.11 25.08
CA PHE A 284 -20.33 47.83 25.74
C PHE A 284 -19.62 48.86 24.83
N GLY A 285 -20.21 49.18 23.67
CA GLY A 285 -19.71 50.20 22.75
C GLY A 285 -18.40 49.88 22.01
N PHE A 286 -18.00 48.61 21.91
CA PHE A 286 -16.82 48.17 21.14
C PHE A 286 -17.12 48.12 19.65
N THR A 287 -16.12 48.46 18.83
CA THR A 287 -16.23 48.21 17.39
C THR A 287 -16.00 46.73 17.08
N LYS A 288 -16.42 46.26 15.90
CA LYS A 288 -16.34 44.82 15.54
C LYS A 288 -14.92 44.28 15.47
N THR A 289 -13.94 45.13 15.16
CA THR A 289 -12.54 44.73 14.95
C THR A 289 -11.60 45.20 16.05
N GLU A 290 -12.08 45.97 17.03
CA GLU A 290 -11.27 46.43 18.16
C GLU A 290 -10.87 45.25 19.03
N ARG A 291 -9.58 45.13 19.35
CA ARG A 291 -9.11 44.14 20.31
C ARG A 291 -9.64 44.53 21.69
N VAL A 292 -10.24 43.57 22.39
CA VAL A 292 -10.76 43.78 23.74
C VAL A 292 -9.83 43.05 24.69
N ASP A 293 -9.13 43.79 25.53
CA ASP A 293 -8.38 43.26 26.67
C ASP A 293 -9.16 43.52 27.97
N PHE A 294 -8.72 42.93 29.07
CA PHE A 294 -9.47 43.06 30.32
C PHE A 294 -9.53 44.51 30.84
N ASN A 295 -8.45 45.26 30.67
CA ASN A 295 -8.37 46.65 31.12
C ASN A 295 -9.32 47.58 30.32
N SER A 296 -9.37 47.42 29.00
CA SER A 296 -10.26 48.17 28.11
C SER A 296 -11.73 47.87 28.39
N PHE A 297 -12.07 46.65 28.80
CA PHE A 297 -13.40 46.33 29.34
C PHE A 297 -13.69 47.09 30.65
N LEU A 298 -12.80 47.03 31.65
CA LEU A 298 -12.98 47.71 32.93
C LEU A 298 -13.15 49.23 32.76
N GLN A 299 -12.43 49.86 31.83
CA GLN A 299 -12.54 51.30 31.58
C GLN A 299 -13.94 51.75 31.10
N ARG A 300 -14.73 50.84 30.52
CA ARG A 300 -16.09 51.13 30.05
C ARG A 300 -17.18 50.88 31.08
N LEU A 301 -16.82 50.28 32.21
CA LEU A 301 -17.69 50.17 33.38
C LEU A 301 -17.72 51.50 34.16
N HIS A 302 -18.81 51.74 34.88
CA HIS A 302 -18.97 52.90 35.74
C HIS A 302 -17.86 52.93 36.80
N PRO A 303 -17.26 54.10 37.13
CA PRO A 303 -16.09 54.17 38.03
C PRO A 303 -16.28 53.47 39.38
N GLU A 304 -17.50 53.52 39.93
CA GLU A 304 -17.85 52.90 41.22
C GLU A 304 -17.90 51.36 41.15
N ASP A 305 -18.10 50.78 39.97
CA ASP A 305 -18.22 49.32 39.78
C ASP A 305 -16.88 48.65 39.42
N ARG A 306 -15.90 49.42 38.95
CA ARG A 306 -14.62 48.88 38.44
C ARG A 306 -13.86 48.09 39.49
N GLU A 307 -13.82 48.61 40.71
CA GLU A 307 -13.08 48.00 41.82
C GLU A 307 -13.75 46.70 42.27
N THR A 308 -15.09 46.72 42.38
CA THR A 308 -15.89 45.53 42.74
C THR A 308 -15.76 44.42 41.69
N VAL A 309 -15.87 44.76 40.40
CA VAL A 309 -15.76 43.79 39.30
C VAL A 309 -14.36 43.21 39.21
N GLY A 310 -13.32 44.03 39.37
CA GLY A 310 -11.93 43.58 39.39
C GLY A 310 -11.65 42.57 40.51
N VAL A 311 -12.15 42.82 41.72
CA VAL A 311 -11.99 41.91 42.87
C VAL A 311 -12.73 40.59 42.66
N VAL A 312 -13.98 40.63 42.20
CA VAL A 312 -14.79 39.42 41.99
C VAL A 312 -14.16 38.51 40.94
N LEU A 313 -13.65 39.07 39.84
CA LEU A 313 -12.97 38.31 38.80
C LEU A 313 -11.62 37.73 39.27
N ALA A 314 -10.85 38.49 40.04
CA ALA A 314 -9.61 37.98 40.63
C ALA A 314 -9.88 36.78 41.57
N THR A 315 -11.02 36.76 42.26
CA THR A 315 -11.42 35.64 43.13
C THR A 315 -12.09 34.47 42.41
N SER A 316 -12.68 34.68 41.23
CA SER A 316 -13.32 33.61 40.44
C SER A 316 -12.37 32.92 39.46
N THR A 317 -11.18 33.50 39.24
CA THR A 317 -10.10 32.86 38.51
C THR A 317 -9.47 31.80 39.42
N PRO A 318 -9.48 30.50 39.07
CA PRO A 318 -8.86 29.48 39.91
C PRO A 318 -7.37 29.83 40.10
N PRO A 319 -6.82 29.68 41.33
CA PRO A 319 -5.41 29.93 41.56
C PRO A 319 -4.61 29.07 40.59
N GLU A 320 -3.66 29.70 39.88
CA GLU A 320 -2.82 29.10 38.84
C GLU A 320 -2.53 27.62 39.16
N ALA A 321 -3.07 26.71 38.36
CA ALA A 321 -2.56 25.35 38.33
C ALA A 321 -1.16 25.43 37.72
N SER A 322 -0.17 25.63 38.58
CA SER A 322 1.25 25.56 38.27
C SER A 322 1.51 24.15 37.70
N TYR A 323 1.67 24.06 36.37
CA TYR A 323 2.24 22.90 35.69
C TYR A 323 3.77 23.02 35.65
#